data_AF-A0A2H9TGI6-F1
#
_entry.id   AF-A0A2H9TGI6-F1
#
_cell.length_a   1.000
_cell.length_b   1.000
_cell.length_c   1.000
_cell.angle_alpha   90.00
_cell.angle_beta   90.00
_cell.angle_gamma   90.00
#
_symmetry.space_group_name_H-M   'P 1'
#
loop_
_entity.id
_entity.type
_entity.pdbx_description
1 polymer ?
#
loop_
_entity_poly.entity_id
_entity_poly.type
_entity_poly.pdbx_seq_one_letter_code
_entity_poly.pdbx_strand_id
1 'polypeptide(L)'
;MSRREAREFISPLLQPPLNKLFVPRPTPDYLPPIDRDKNERTYVQVNPTSHYLTLLTGDTVKTDELVEERPSRKTLTAEKRRAHREAVDSALLTWDPSKNEAATEDAFKTIFVGRLPYDVAESKLRREFERYGPIKTIRLVTDTITGKNSGYAFIEYEREKDMKAAYIEADGMRFDGGRRVVVDVERGRTVRGWRPRRLGGGLGKTRVGGKEHNQRFSGRDPRANDVLDSLSRSGQHIPRKRSPSPRRDDRRYDRDERRRR
;
A
#
# COMPACT_ATOMS: atom_id res chain seq x y z
N MET A 1 -13.21 58.54 -43.24
CA MET A 1 -11.91 58.19 -42.63
C MET A 1 -11.56 56.77 -43.03
N SER A 2 -10.50 56.65 -43.84
CA SER A 2 -9.78 55.47 -44.35
C SER A 2 -10.39 54.07 -44.16
N ARG A 3 -10.94 53.50 -45.25
CA ARG A 3 -11.13 52.05 -45.44
C ARG A 3 -9.74 51.40 -45.39
N ARG A 4 -9.41 50.74 -44.29
CA ARG A 4 -8.23 49.86 -44.25
C ARG A 4 -8.51 48.68 -45.16
N GLU A 5 -7.93 48.70 -46.36
CA GLU A 5 -7.86 47.55 -47.25
C GLU A 5 -7.36 46.35 -46.44
N ALA A 6 -8.20 45.33 -46.32
CA ALA A 6 -7.82 44.07 -45.70
C ALA A 6 -6.77 43.42 -46.60
N ARG A 7 -5.49 43.63 -46.27
CA ARG A 7 -4.39 42.87 -46.85
C ARG A 7 -4.74 41.39 -46.74
N GLU A 8 -4.79 40.70 -47.88
CA GLU A 8 -4.90 39.25 -47.95
C GLU A 8 -3.70 38.64 -47.20
N PHE A 9 -3.88 38.34 -45.91
CA PHE A 9 -2.94 37.56 -45.13
C PHE A 9 -3.07 36.10 -45.56
N ILE A 10 -2.52 35.80 -46.73
CA ILE A 10 -2.22 34.44 -47.14
C ILE A 10 -1.17 33.94 -46.15
N SER A 11 -1.50 32.91 -45.37
CA SER A 11 -0.55 32.33 -44.41
C SER A 11 0.75 31.98 -45.16
N PRO A 12 1.92 32.51 -44.76
CA PRO A 12 3.17 32.34 -45.51
C PRO A 12 3.71 30.90 -45.48
N LEU A 13 2.99 29.98 -44.83
CA LEU A 13 3.41 28.61 -44.54
C LEU A 13 2.86 27.55 -45.50
N LEU A 14 1.92 27.89 -46.40
CA LEU A 14 1.38 26.95 -47.37
C LEU A 14 1.70 27.37 -48.81
N GLN A 15 2.00 26.37 -49.65
CA GLN A 15 2.31 26.57 -51.06
C GLN A 15 1.12 27.23 -51.79
N PRO A 16 1.37 28.04 -52.84
CA PRO A 16 0.33 28.83 -53.53
C PRO A 16 -0.97 28.09 -53.93
N PRO A 17 -0.96 26.83 -54.42
CA PRO A 17 -2.20 26.13 -54.77
C PRO A 17 -3.05 25.73 -53.55
N LEU A 18 -2.41 25.47 -52.40
CA LEU A 18 -3.11 25.07 -51.17
C LEU A 18 -3.86 26.23 -50.51
N ASN A 19 -3.41 27.47 -50.69
CA ASN A 19 -4.07 28.65 -50.11
C ASN A 19 -5.50 28.86 -50.65
N LYS A 20 -5.77 28.40 -51.88
CA LYS A 20 -7.11 28.47 -52.48
C LYS A 20 -8.14 27.56 -51.81
N LEU A 21 -7.67 26.48 -51.16
CA LEU A 21 -8.54 25.54 -50.45
C LEU A 21 -8.95 26.06 -49.06
N PHE A 22 -8.18 26.99 -48.51
CA PHE A 22 -8.40 27.55 -47.16
C PHE A 22 -8.89 29.00 -47.21
N VAL A 23 -9.52 29.41 -48.31
CA VAL A 23 -10.18 30.72 -48.37
C VAL A 23 -11.28 30.76 -47.29
N PRO A 24 -11.26 31.74 -46.38
CA PRO A 24 -12.27 31.83 -45.33
C PRO A 24 -13.65 32.02 -45.96
N ARG A 25 -14.67 31.53 -45.26
CA ARG A 25 -16.07 31.80 -45.64
C ARG A 25 -16.34 33.32 -45.62
N PRO A 26 -17.28 33.82 -46.43
CA PRO A 26 -17.72 35.20 -46.30
C PRO A 26 -18.15 35.48 -44.86
N THR A 27 -17.92 36.71 -44.40
CA THR A 27 -18.31 37.12 -43.05
C THR A 27 -19.82 36.93 -42.89
N PRO A 28 -20.28 36.27 -41.82
CA PRO A 28 -21.71 36.05 -41.60
C PRO A 28 -22.45 37.37 -41.40
N ASP A 29 -23.70 37.42 -41.85
CA ASP A 29 -24.59 38.55 -41.60
C ASP A 29 -24.88 38.67 -40.10
N TYR A 30 -24.82 39.89 -39.56
CA TYR A 30 -25.13 40.14 -38.16
C TYR A 30 -26.64 40.15 -37.95
N LEU A 31 -27.13 39.30 -37.04
CA LEU A 31 -28.50 39.31 -36.53
C LEU A 31 -28.49 39.71 -35.04
N PRO A 32 -29.48 40.48 -34.58
CA PRO A 32 -29.59 40.82 -33.16
C PRO A 32 -29.77 39.56 -32.31
N PRO A 33 -29.18 39.48 -31.10
CA PRO A 33 -29.36 38.35 -30.20
C PRO A 33 -30.84 38.15 -29.81
N ILE A 34 -31.30 36.90 -29.85
CA ILE A 34 -32.65 36.51 -29.37
C ILE A 34 -32.71 36.56 -27.83
N ASP A 35 -31.58 36.23 -27.20
CA ASP A 35 -31.44 36.15 -25.76
C ASP A 35 -31.39 37.55 -25.13
N ARG A 36 -31.89 37.64 -23.88
CA ARG A 36 -31.68 38.82 -23.05
C ARG A 36 -30.21 39.03 -22.75
N ASP A 37 -29.84 40.30 -22.63
CA ASP A 37 -28.51 40.72 -22.24
C ASP A 37 -28.10 40.03 -20.94
N LYS A 38 -26.84 39.58 -20.90
CA LYS A 38 -26.32 38.82 -19.77
C LYS A 38 -26.48 39.57 -18.44
N ASN A 39 -26.48 40.90 -18.48
CA ASN A 39 -26.62 41.77 -17.31
C ASN A 39 -28.06 41.89 -16.80
N GLU A 40 -29.05 41.57 -17.64
CA GLU A 40 -30.48 41.61 -17.30
C GLU A 40 -31.04 40.23 -16.90
N ARG A 41 -30.20 39.19 -16.99
CA ARG A 41 -30.58 37.83 -16.56
C ARG A 41 -30.67 37.78 -15.04
N THR A 42 -31.88 37.92 -14.51
CA THR A 42 -32.17 37.69 -13.09
C THR A 42 -32.49 36.23 -12.84
N TYR A 43 -32.03 35.70 -11.71
CA TYR A 43 -32.44 34.37 -11.23
C TYR A 43 -33.83 34.43 -10.61
N VAL A 44 -34.56 33.30 -10.66
CA VAL A 44 -35.88 33.16 -10.04
C VAL A 44 -35.77 33.47 -8.54
N GLN A 45 -36.62 34.36 -8.04
CA GLN A 45 -36.70 34.66 -6.62
C GLN A 45 -37.22 33.42 -5.87
N VAL A 46 -36.45 32.93 -4.89
CA VAL A 46 -36.83 31.78 -4.06
C VAL A 46 -37.35 32.26 -2.70
N ASN A 47 -38.41 31.62 -2.22
CA ASN A 47 -38.97 31.92 -0.91
C ASN A 47 -38.04 31.44 0.23
N PRO A 48 -37.94 32.17 1.35
CA PRO A 48 -37.19 31.73 2.51
C PRO A 48 -37.75 30.42 3.10
N THR A 49 -36.87 29.55 3.58
CA THR A 49 -37.26 28.27 4.20
C THR A 49 -38.17 28.43 5.41
N SER A 50 -38.15 29.59 6.08
CA SER A 50 -39.02 29.92 7.21
C SER A 50 -40.51 29.83 6.88
N HIS A 51 -40.87 30.05 5.61
CA HIS A 51 -42.26 29.93 5.14
C HIS A 51 -42.84 28.53 5.38
N TYR A 52 -41.98 27.50 5.41
CA TYR A 52 -42.43 26.13 5.61
C TYR A 52 -42.54 25.74 7.09
N LEU A 53 -41.96 26.51 8.02
CA LEU A 53 -42.04 26.20 9.46
C LEU A 53 -43.47 26.28 9.99
N THR A 54 -44.32 27.14 9.41
CA THR A 54 -45.75 27.23 9.75
C THR A 54 -46.53 25.99 9.35
N LEU A 55 -46.04 25.22 8.37
CA LEU A 55 -46.63 23.96 7.92
C LEU A 55 -46.18 22.77 8.78
N LEU A 56 -45.13 22.93 9.60
CA LEU A 56 -44.62 21.91 10.54
C LEU A 56 -45.36 21.89 11.89
N THR A 57 -46.44 22.66 12.07
CA THR A 57 -47.20 22.76 13.33
C THR A 57 -48.16 21.59 13.59
N GLY A 58 -48.28 20.63 12.65
CA GLY A 58 -49.03 19.39 12.86
C GLY A 58 -48.27 18.39 13.74
N ASP A 59 -49.01 17.53 14.45
CA ASP A 59 -48.46 16.44 15.25
C ASP A 59 -47.40 15.70 14.44
N THR A 60 -46.18 15.66 14.97
CA THR A 60 -45.07 14.96 14.36
C THR A 60 -45.50 13.51 14.20
N VAL A 61 -45.78 13.11 12.96
CA VAL A 61 -45.97 11.70 12.62
C VAL A 61 -44.80 10.98 13.29
N LYS A 62 -45.10 10.07 14.22
CA LYS A 62 -44.09 9.21 14.83
C LYS A 62 -43.38 8.57 13.65
N THR A 63 -42.17 9.03 13.36
CA THR A 63 -41.35 8.45 12.32
C THR A 63 -41.18 7.01 12.74
N ASP A 64 -41.83 6.09 12.02
CA ASP A 64 -41.69 4.66 12.25
C ASP A 64 -40.20 4.39 12.41
N GLU A 65 -39.84 3.92 13.60
CA GLU A 65 -38.53 3.49 14.07
C GLU A 65 -37.33 4.10 13.32
N LEU A 66 -36.69 5.11 13.91
CA LEU A 66 -35.39 5.66 13.50
C LEU A 66 -34.51 4.56 12.90
N VAL A 67 -34.39 4.56 11.56
CA VAL A 67 -33.54 3.62 10.83
C VAL A 67 -32.15 3.71 11.45
N GLU A 68 -31.67 2.63 12.08
CA GLU A 68 -30.36 2.64 12.71
C GLU A 68 -29.32 3.12 11.70
N GLU A 69 -28.70 4.26 12.00
CA GLU A 69 -27.67 4.83 11.12
C GLU A 69 -26.54 3.80 11.01
N ARG A 70 -26.37 3.24 9.81
CA ARG A 70 -25.29 2.29 9.56
C ARG A 70 -23.97 2.95 9.98
N PRO A 71 -23.17 2.30 10.85
CA PRO A 71 -21.94 2.90 11.33
C PRO A 71 -21.07 3.28 10.14
N SER A 72 -20.60 4.53 10.14
CA SER A 72 -19.76 5.04 9.08
C SER A 72 -18.56 4.10 8.82
N ARG A 73 -18.04 4.09 7.59
CA ARG A 73 -16.84 3.29 7.27
C ARG A 73 -15.66 3.62 8.20
N LYS A 74 -15.58 4.85 8.71
CA LYS A 74 -14.56 5.29 9.67
C LYS A 74 -14.71 4.58 11.02
N THR A 75 -15.92 4.51 11.56
CA THR A 75 -16.19 3.84 12.85
C THR A 75 -15.95 2.33 12.74
N LEU A 76 -16.43 1.68 11.67
CA LEU A 76 -16.17 0.26 11.42
C LEU A 76 -14.67 -0.06 11.30
N THR A 77 -13.89 0.83 10.69
CA THR A 77 -12.43 0.65 10.57
C THR A 77 -11.74 0.83 11.92
N ALA A 78 -12.16 1.81 12.73
CA ALA A 78 -11.62 2.05 14.06
C ALA A 78 -11.91 0.87 15.00
N GLU A 79 -13.14 0.33 14.96
CA GLU A 79 -13.56 -0.82 15.73
C GLU A 79 -12.76 -2.08 15.38
N LYS A 80 -12.59 -2.38 14.08
CA LYS A 80 -11.73 -3.50 13.63
C LYS A 80 -10.29 -3.35 14.11
N ARG A 81 -9.75 -2.13 14.14
CA ARG A 81 -8.39 -1.87 14.64
C ARG A 81 -8.30 -2.05 16.16
N ARG A 82 -9.34 -1.65 16.90
CA ARG A 82 -9.43 -1.87 18.35
C ARG A 82 -9.48 -3.36 18.67
N ALA A 83 -10.39 -4.10 18.04
CA ALA A 83 -10.52 -5.55 18.21
C ALA A 83 -9.22 -6.29 17.85
N HIS A 84 -8.55 -5.89 16.75
CA HIS A 84 -7.24 -6.45 16.40
C HIS A 84 -6.16 -6.14 17.45
N ARG A 85 -6.16 -4.94 18.04
CA ARG A 85 -5.20 -4.58 19.10
C ARG A 85 -5.45 -5.43 20.35
N GLU A 86 -6.70 -5.53 20.80
CA GLU A 86 -7.08 -6.35 21.96
C GLU A 86 -6.71 -7.82 21.75
N ALA A 87 -6.93 -8.36 20.55
CA ALA A 87 -6.51 -9.72 20.19
C ALA A 87 -4.99 -9.91 20.18
N VAL A 88 -4.24 -8.88 19.77
CA VAL A 88 -2.77 -8.91 19.84
C VAL A 88 -2.29 -8.85 21.29
N ASP A 89 -2.91 -8.00 22.12
CA ASP A 89 -2.56 -7.82 23.53
C ASP A 89 -2.86 -9.09 24.35
N SER A 90 -4.01 -9.73 24.13
CA SER A 90 -4.33 -11.02 24.75
C SER A 90 -3.39 -12.13 24.29
N ALA A 91 -3.07 -12.18 22.98
CA ALA A 91 -2.12 -13.15 22.45
C ALA A 91 -0.68 -12.91 22.93
N LEU A 92 -0.30 -11.67 23.26
CA LEU A 92 0.99 -11.34 23.85
C LEU A 92 1.12 -11.87 25.28
N LEU A 93 0.04 -11.85 26.07
CA LEU A 93 0.05 -12.34 27.44
C LEU A 93 0.31 -13.86 27.51
N THR A 94 -0.23 -14.62 26.57
CA THR A 94 -0.03 -16.09 26.50
C THR A 94 1.23 -16.49 25.73
N TRP A 95 1.91 -15.55 25.07
CA TRP A 95 3.06 -15.88 24.23
C TRP A 95 4.30 -16.16 25.09
N ASP A 96 4.92 -17.32 24.86
CA ASP A 96 6.22 -17.70 25.42
C ASP A 96 6.98 -18.49 24.33
N PRO A 97 8.18 -18.06 23.89
CA PRO A 97 8.89 -18.72 22.81
C PRO A 97 9.59 -20.00 23.27
N SER A 98 9.86 -20.13 24.57
CA SER A 98 10.65 -21.20 25.15
C SER A 98 9.82 -22.47 25.33
N LYS A 99 8.49 -22.33 25.43
CA LYS A 99 7.53 -23.43 25.60
C LYS A 99 7.09 -24.08 24.28
N ASN A 100 7.70 -23.71 23.14
CA ASN A 100 7.32 -24.26 21.85
C ASN A 100 7.98 -25.64 21.62
N GLU A 101 7.19 -26.70 21.61
CA GLU A 101 7.66 -28.08 21.37
C GLU A 101 8.29 -28.29 19.99
N ALA A 102 7.85 -27.52 18.98
CA ALA A 102 8.41 -27.61 17.63
C ALA A 102 9.75 -26.84 17.49
N ALA A 103 10.20 -26.15 18.53
CA ALA A 103 11.45 -25.41 18.53
C ALA A 103 12.65 -26.35 18.66
N THR A 104 13.80 -25.82 18.28
CA THR A 104 15.06 -26.55 18.30
C THR A 104 15.70 -26.49 19.70
N GLU A 105 16.69 -27.34 20.02
CA GLU A 105 17.24 -27.40 21.39
C GLU A 105 17.96 -26.10 21.78
N ASP A 106 19.00 -25.70 21.03
CA ASP A 106 19.80 -24.51 21.35
C ASP A 106 19.51 -23.35 20.39
N ALA A 107 18.91 -22.28 20.91
CA ALA A 107 18.58 -21.09 20.14
C ALA A 107 19.82 -20.31 19.66
N PHE A 108 20.95 -20.39 20.36
CA PHE A 108 22.19 -19.69 19.98
C PHE A 108 22.95 -20.41 18.86
N LYS A 109 22.63 -21.68 18.59
CA LYS A 109 23.16 -22.46 17.47
C LYS A 109 22.18 -22.56 16.31
N THR A 110 21.04 -21.89 16.41
CA THR A 110 19.96 -21.96 15.43
C THR A 110 19.91 -20.71 14.56
N ILE A 111 19.95 -20.89 13.24
CA ILE A 111 19.65 -19.84 12.26
C ILE A 111 18.19 -19.93 11.81
N PHE A 112 17.61 -18.77 11.53
CA PHE A 112 16.38 -18.60 10.79
C PHE A 112 16.69 -18.41 9.30
N VAL A 113 16.05 -19.20 8.45
CA VAL A 113 16.11 -19.08 6.99
C VAL A 113 14.72 -18.77 6.46
N GLY A 114 14.52 -17.59 5.89
CA GLY A 114 13.26 -17.13 5.34
C GLY A 114 13.27 -16.93 3.82
N ARG A 115 12.07 -16.80 3.24
CA ARG A 115 11.82 -16.65 1.80
C ARG A 115 12.18 -17.87 0.97
N LEU A 116 12.11 -19.03 1.57
CA LEU A 116 12.26 -20.28 0.86
C LEU A 116 11.12 -20.43 -0.17
N PRO A 117 11.38 -21.09 -1.31
CA PRO A 117 10.32 -21.53 -2.20
C PRO A 117 9.41 -22.51 -1.46
N TYR A 118 8.13 -22.53 -1.84
CA TYR A 118 7.12 -23.36 -1.17
C TYR A 118 7.33 -24.85 -1.45
N ASP A 119 8.01 -25.19 -2.53
CA ASP A 119 8.27 -26.57 -2.95
C ASP A 119 9.61 -27.10 -2.42
N VAL A 120 10.23 -26.42 -1.45
CA VAL A 120 11.52 -26.85 -0.88
C VAL A 120 11.37 -28.12 -0.03
N ALA A 121 12.28 -29.08 -0.23
CA ALA A 121 12.43 -30.23 0.64
C ALA A 121 13.55 -30.03 1.67
N GLU A 122 13.45 -30.69 2.82
CA GLU A 122 14.46 -30.64 3.88
C GLU A 122 15.84 -31.11 3.38
N SER A 123 15.87 -32.16 2.54
CA SER A 123 17.11 -32.68 1.95
C SER A 123 17.89 -31.63 1.16
N LYS A 124 17.17 -30.72 0.48
CA LYS A 124 17.78 -29.63 -0.29
C LYS A 124 18.34 -28.54 0.62
N LEU A 125 17.64 -28.23 1.72
CA LEU A 125 18.16 -27.32 2.75
C LEU A 125 19.43 -27.89 3.38
N ARG A 126 19.42 -29.19 3.74
CA ARG A 126 20.60 -29.86 4.27
C ARG A 126 21.79 -29.71 3.33
N ARG A 127 21.64 -30.12 2.07
CA ARG A 127 22.72 -30.04 1.06
C ARG A 127 23.31 -28.63 0.91
N GLU A 128 22.49 -27.60 0.94
CA GLU A 128 22.95 -26.23 0.69
C GLU A 128 23.58 -25.57 1.92
N PHE A 129 23.11 -25.92 3.13
CA PHE A 129 23.58 -25.33 4.39
C PHE A 129 24.68 -26.16 5.09
N GLU A 130 24.84 -27.43 4.75
CA GLU A 130 25.87 -28.31 5.30
C GLU A 130 27.29 -27.87 4.93
N ARG A 131 27.44 -27.07 3.86
CA ARG A 131 28.71 -26.45 3.46
C ARG A 131 29.32 -25.52 4.52
N TYR A 132 28.51 -24.97 5.42
CA TYR A 132 28.96 -24.06 6.47
C TYR A 132 29.35 -24.79 7.76
N GLY A 133 28.87 -26.04 7.92
CA GLY A 133 29.21 -26.90 9.05
C GLY A 133 28.18 -28.01 9.28
N PRO A 134 28.49 -28.96 10.19
CA PRO A 134 27.60 -30.07 10.52
C PRO A 134 26.27 -29.59 11.12
N ILE A 135 25.18 -30.03 10.50
CA ILE A 135 23.81 -29.70 10.90
C ILE A 135 23.27 -30.79 11.83
N LYS A 136 22.87 -30.37 13.03
CA LYS A 136 22.22 -31.23 14.03
C LYS A 136 20.76 -31.49 13.65
N THR A 137 19.97 -30.43 13.52
CA THR A 137 18.53 -30.54 13.26
C THR A 137 18.06 -29.49 12.26
N ILE A 138 17.18 -29.88 11.33
CA ILE A 138 16.43 -28.95 10.48
C ILE A 138 14.96 -29.03 10.87
N ARG A 139 14.31 -27.87 10.98
CA ARG A 139 12.88 -27.73 11.23
C ARG A 139 12.27 -26.85 10.13
N LEU A 140 11.74 -27.50 9.10
CA LEU A 140 10.99 -26.83 8.05
C LEU A 140 9.55 -26.59 8.54
N VAL A 141 9.15 -25.32 8.64
CA VAL A 141 7.82 -25.00 9.18
C VAL A 141 6.77 -25.10 8.09
N THR A 142 5.78 -25.96 8.32
CA THR A 142 4.59 -26.12 7.50
C THR A 142 3.40 -25.43 8.15
N ASP A 143 2.46 -25.00 7.32
CA ASP A 143 1.14 -24.56 7.77
C ASP A 143 0.35 -25.78 8.28
N THR A 144 -0.18 -25.70 9.50
CA THR A 144 -0.88 -26.81 10.16
C THR A 144 -2.19 -27.18 9.47
N ILE A 145 -2.81 -26.24 8.75
CA ILE A 145 -4.10 -26.47 8.08
C ILE A 145 -3.86 -27.03 6.67
N THR A 146 -2.99 -26.38 5.89
CA THR A 146 -2.80 -26.73 4.48
C THR A 146 -1.70 -27.77 4.25
N GLY A 147 -0.86 -28.05 5.24
CA GLY A 147 0.32 -28.91 5.13
C GLY A 147 1.42 -28.34 4.23
N LYS A 148 1.23 -27.16 3.65
CA LYS A 148 2.19 -26.53 2.74
C LYS A 148 3.31 -25.87 3.53
N ASN A 149 4.50 -25.83 2.95
CA ASN A 149 5.62 -25.12 3.56
C ASN A 149 5.28 -23.63 3.75
N SER A 150 5.57 -23.08 4.92
CA SER A 150 5.35 -21.66 5.22
C SER A 150 6.42 -20.74 4.61
N GLY A 151 7.43 -21.32 3.95
CA GLY A 151 8.52 -20.58 3.28
C GLY A 151 9.61 -20.08 4.24
N TYR A 152 9.76 -20.73 5.39
CA TYR A 152 10.88 -20.52 6.31
C TYR A 152 11.21 -21.81 7.09
N ALA A 153 12.45 -21.90 7.56
CA ALA A 153 12.97 -23.03 8.32
C ALA A 153 13.91 -22.54 9.43
N PHE A 154 14.10 -23.38 10.43
CA PHE A 154 15.12 -23.23 11.47
C PHE A 154 16.16 -24.33 11.32
N ILE A 155 17.44 -23.98 11.36
CA ILE A 155 18.55 -24.92 11.20
C ILE A 155 19.46 -24.76 12.40
N GLU A 156 19.62 -25.83 13.18
CA GLU A 156 20.56 -25.91 14.31
C GLU A 156 21.84 -26.61 13.87
N TYR A 157 22.96 -25.94 14.09
CA TYR A 157 24.29 -26.50 13.90
C TYR A 157 24.80 -27.16 15.18
N GLU A 158 25.77 -28.05 15.05
CA GLU A 158 26.45 -28.60 16.22
C GLU A 158 27.27 -27.54 16.97
N ARG A 159 27.86 -26.60 16.22
CA ARG A 159 28.76 -25.56 16.74
C ARG A 159 28.23 -24.15 16.43
N GLU A 160 28.41 -23.25 17.40
CA GLU A 160 28.03 -21.84 17.24
C GLU A 160 28.86 -21.10 16.18
N LYS A 161 30.12 -21.52 15.96
CA LYS A 161 30.99 -20.94 14.93
C LYS A 161 30.40 -21.13 13.53
N ASP A 162 29.86 -22.31 13.26
CA ASP A 162 29.29 -22.70 11.97
C ASP A 162 27.96 -21.95 11.72
N MET A 163 27.15 -21.80 12.77
CA MET A 163 25.96 -20.93 12.78
C MET A 163 26.33 -19.50 12.38
N LYS A 164 27.38 -18.92 12.99
CA LYS A 164 27.84 -17.55 12.68
C LYS A 164 28.36 -17.42 11.25
N ALA A 165 29.09 -18.41 10.76
CA ALA A 165 29.56 -18.44 9.37
C ALA A 165 28.37 -18.44 8.39
N ALA A 166 27.39 -19.32 8.63
CA ALA A 166 26.16 -19.38 7.82
C ALA A 166 25.36 -18.07 7.90
N TYR A 167 25.28 -17.43 9.06
CA TYR A 167 24.58 -16.14 9.21
C TYR A 167 25.20 -15.04 8.35
N ILE A 168 26.52 -15.00 8.20
CA ILE A 168 27.23 -13.97 7.43
C ILE A 168 27.21 -14.30 5.93
N GLU A 169 27.51 -15.54 5.56
CA GLU A 169 27.74 -15.94 4.16
C GLU A 169 26.46 -16.32 3.41
N ALA A 170 25.48 -16.91 4.10
CA ALA A 170 24.26 -17.41 3.45
C ALA A 170 23.18 -16.33 3.26
N ASP A 171 23.29 -15.16 3.92
CA ASP A 171 22.29 -14.10 3.74
C ASP A 171 22.31 -13.56 2.30
N GLY A 172 21.13 -13.49 1.69
CA GLY A 172 20.97 -13.04 0.31
C GLY A 172 21.41 -14.04 -0.76
N MET A 173 21.83 -15.26 -0.40
CA MET A 173 22.19 -16.28 -1.39
C MET A 173 20.98 -16.64 -2.27
N ARG A 174 21.26 -16.98 -3.54
CA ARG A 174 20.21 -17.41 -4.47
C ARG A 174 19.88 -18.86 -4.18
N PHE A 175 18.66 -19.09 -3.76
CA PHE A 175 18.11 -20.43 -3.57
C PHE A 175 17.24 -20.80 -4.77
N ASP A 176 16.88 -22.07 -4.84
CA ASP A 176 16.12 -22.66 -5.93
C ASP A 176 14.93 -21.82 -6.41
N GLY A 177 14.74 -21.75 -7.73
CA GLY A 177 13.71 -20.88 -8.33
C GLY A 177 14.06 -19.39 -8.33
N GLY A 178 15.34 -19.03 -8.17
CA GLY A 178 15.86 -17.67 -8.35
C GLY A 178 15.54 -16.69 -7.21
N ARG A 179 14.97 -17.17 -6.10
CA ARG A 179 14.64 -16.35 -4.93
C ARG A 179 15.87 -16.18 -4.05
N ARG A 180 16.10 -14.96 -3.58
CA ARG A 180 17.11 -14.70 -2.54
C ARG A 180 16.54 -15.02 -1.17
N VAL A 181 17.23 -15.89 -0.44
CA VAL A 181 16.86 -16.20 0.94
C VAL A 181 17.32 -15.09 1.88
N VAL A 182 16.64 -14.99 3.01
CA VAL A 182 17.07 -14.12 4.11
C VAL A 182 17.48 -15.01 5.25
N VAL A 183 18.70 -14.82 5.74
CA VAL A 183 19.22 -15.54 6.90
C VAL A 183 19.29 -14.58 8.08
N ASP A 184 18.89 -15.05 9.25
CA ASP A 184 18.96 -14.28 10.49
C ASP A 184 19.23 -15.22 11.67
N VAL A 185 19.59 -14.68 12.82
CA VAL A 185 19.65 -15.46 14.07
C VAL A 185 18.23 -15.79 14.54
N GLU A 186 18.08 -16.84 15.35
CA GLU A 186 16.79 -17.19 15.95
C GLU A 186 16.38 -16.16 17.03
N ARG A 187 15.80 -15.03 16.60
CA ARG A 187 15.45 -13.91 17.49
C ARG A 187 14.37 -14.23 18.52
N GLY A 188 13.57 -15.29 18.30
CA GLY A 188 12.45 -15.69 19.16
C GLY A 188 12.86 -15.92 20.61
N ARG A 189 13.97 -16.63 20.81
CA ARG A 189 14.50 -16.97 22.14
C ARG A 189 15.77 -16.19 22.49
N THR A 190 16.50 -15.65 21.50
CA THR A 190 17.78 -14.97 21.74
C THR A 190 17.67 -13.47 22.00
N VAL A 191 16.73 -12.76 21.37
CA VAL A 191 16.66 -11.29 21.43
C VAL A 191 15.56 -10.82 22.37
N ARG A 192 15.95 -10.10 23.44
CA ARG A 192 14.99 -9.50 24.38
C ARG A 192 14.03 -8.54 23.69
N GLY A 193 12.74 -8.65 24.02
CA GLY A 193 11.69 -7.79 23.47
C GLY A 193 11.35 -8.06 21.99
N TRP A 194 11.98 -9.05 21.35
CA TRP A 194 11.59 -9.46 20.02
C TRP A 194 10.24 -10.18 20.07
N ARG A 195 9.34 -9.83 19.16
CA ARG A 195 8.04 -10.50 19.00
C ARG A 195 7.75 -10.74 17.53
N PRO A 196 7.01 -11.82 17.19
CA PRO A 196 6.69 -12.15 15.82
C PRO A 196 5.70 -11.17 15.17
N ARG A 197 5.58 -11.25 13.84
CA ARG A 197 4.70 -10.36 13.04
C ARG A 197 3.23 -10.42 13.43
N ARG A 198 2.73 -11.61 13.82
CA ARG A 198 1.33 -11.80 14.25
C ARG A 198 0.98 -11.00 15.51
N LEU A 199 1.99 -10.60 16.29
CA LEU A 199 1.85 -9.80 17.50
C LEU A 199 2.31 -8.34 17.29
N GLY A 200 2.26 -7.86 16.04
CA GLY A 200 2.64 -6.47 15.74
C GLY A 200 4.13 -6.16 15.93
N GLY A 201 5.00 -7.17 15.87
CA GLY A 201 6.46 -6.98 15.79
C GLY A 201 7.02 -7.45 14.45
N GLY A 202 8.13 -8.20 14.53
CA GLY A 202 8.94 -8.63 13.41
C GLY A 202 9.91 -7.55 12.93
N LEU A 203 10.99 -8.00 12.31
CA LEU A 203 12.02 -7.12 11.76
C LEU A 203 11.52 -6.55 10.42
N GLY A 204 10.79 -5.44 10.51
CA GLY A 204 10.14 -4.77 9.39
C GLY A 204 11.12 -3.98 8.52
N LYS A 205 11.35 -4.48 7.30
CA LYS A 205 11.86 -3.79 6.08
C LYS A 205 12.08 -4.79 4.92
N THR A 206 12.12 -6.09 5.20
CA THR A 206 12.39 -7.09 4.17
C THR A 206 11.27 -7.13 3.11
N ARG A 207 9.98 -7.19 3.49
CA ARG A 207 8.87 -7.23 2.51
C ARG A 207 8.38 -5.84 2.10
N VAL A 208 9.08 -5.18 1.18
CA VAL A 208 8.60 -3.95 0.52
C VAL A 208 7.96 -4.32 -0.81
N GLY A 209 6.72 -3.91 -1.07
CA GLY A 209 6.06 -4.12 -2.37
C GLY A 209 5.42 -5.49 -2.56
N GLY A 210 5.03 -5.77 -3.80
CA GLY A 210 4.30 -6.99 -4.19
C GLY A 210 5.16 -8.26 -4.23
N LYS A 211 4.51 -9.41 -4.50
CA LYS A 211 5.15 -10.74 -4.57
C LYS A 211 6.38 -10.74 -5.49
N GLU A 212 6.30 -10.09 -6.64
CA GLU A 212 7.41 -9.97 -7.62
C GLU A 212 8.62 -9.19 -7.08
N HIS A 213 8.39 -8.06 -6.42
CA HIS A 213 9.47 -7.23 -5.87
C HIS A 213 10.20 -7.95 -4.71
N ASN A 214 9.44 -8.65 -3.86
CA ASN A 214 9.99 -9.45 -2.77
C ASN A 214 10.71 -10.72 -3.24
N GLN A 215 10.48 -11.17 -4.47
CA GLN A 215 11.24 -12.28 -5.05
C GLN A 215 12.63 -11.82 -5.54
N ARG A 216 12.72 -10.59 -6.06
CA ARG A 216 13.97 -10.03 -6.60
C ARG A 216 14.88 -9.42 -5.54
N PHE A 217 14.31 -8.71 -4.55
CA PHE A 217 15.08 -7.96 -3.56
C PHE A 217 14.78 -8.46 -2.14
N SER A 218 15.83 -8.80 -1.38
CA SER A 218 15.72 -9.23 0.03
C SER A 218 15.20 -8.11 0.95
N GLY A 219 15.31 -6.85 0.51
CA GLY A 219 15.06 -5.65 1.33
C GLY A 219 16.18 -5.38 2.36
N ARG A 220 17.27 -6.16 2.29
CA ARG A 220 18.53 -5.98 3.05
C ARG A 220 19.74 -5.76 2.14
N ASP A 221 19.57 -5.89 0.82
CA ASP A 221 20.64 -5.67 -0.15
C ASP A 221 21.04 -4.18 -0.15
N PRO A 222 22.32 -3.84 0.13
CA PRO A 222 22.77 -2.46 0.11
C PRO A 222 22.57 -1.80 -1.27
N ARG A 223 22.65 -2.57 -2.37
CA ARG A 223 22.43 -2.07 -3.73
C ARG A 223 20.96 -1.66 -3.99
N ALA A 224 20.00 -2.17 -3.22
CA ALA A 224 18.60 -1.80 -3.38
C ALA A 224 18.30 -0.40 -2.85
N ASN A 225 19.07 0.11 -1.89
CA ASN A 225 18.92 1.49 -1.41
C ASN A 225 19.44 2.50 -2.45
N ASP A 226 20.54 2.19 -3.14
CA ASP A 226 21.09 3.05 -4.20
C ASP A 226 20.17 3.11 -5.44
N VAL A 227 19.53 1.99 -5.79
CA VAL A 227 18.56 1.96 -6.91
C VAL A 227 17.26 2.70 -6.54
N LEU A 228 16.81 2.62 -5.29
CA LEU A 228 15.62 3.34 -4.84
C LEU A 228 15.89 4.85 -4.74
N ASP A 229 17.08 5.26 -4.28
CA ASP A 229 17.50 6.67 -4.18
C ASP A 229 17.74 7.31 -5.58
N SER A 230 18.37 6.57 -6.50
CA SER A 230 18.56 6.99 -7.89
C SER A 230 17.26 7.06 -8.71
N LEU A 231 16.27 6.20 -8.43
CA LEU A 231 14.93 6.30 -9.03
C LEU A 231 14.12 7.48 -8.50
N SER A 232 14.34 7.88 -7.24
CA SER A 232 13.79 9.14 -6.70
C SER A 232 14.48 10.39 -7.25
N ARG A 233 15.78 10.34 -7.54
CA ARG A 233 16.54 11.44 -8.17
C ARG A 233 16.27 11.62 -9.67
N SER A 234 15.91 10.55 -10.38
CA SER A 234 15.61 10.58 -11.83
C SER A 234 14.18 10.99 -12.18
N GLY A 235 13.34 11.35 -11.19
CA GLY A 235 11.98 11.84 -11.42
C GLY A 235 10.99 10.81 -11.98
N GLN A 236 11.42 9.55 -12.17
CA GLN A 236 10.51 8.47 -12.57
C GLN A 236 9.69 8.03 -11.36
N HIS A 237 8.52 8.64 -11.23
CA HIS A 237 7.53 8.35 -10.20
C HIS A 237 7.09 6.86 -10.28
N ILE A 238 7.68 5.98 -9.46
CA ILE A 238 7.14 4.63 -9.23
C ILE A 238 5.73 4.82 -8.66
N PRO A 239 4.67 4.34 -9.31
CA PRO A 239 3.32 4.47 -8.78
C PRO A 239 3.25 3.62 -7.51
N ARG A 240 3.46 4.24 -6.35
CA ARG A 240 2.87 3.76 -5.11
C ARG A 240 1.41 3.56 -5.43
N LYS A 241 0.92 2.31 -5.39
CA LYS A 241 -0.52 2.06 -5.37
C LYS A 241 -1.06 2.96 -4.27
N ARG A 242 -1.69 4.07 -4.67
CA ARG A 242 -2.30 5.01 -3.74
C ARG A 242 -3.22 4.14 -2.90
N SER A 243 -2.99 4.11 -1.59
CA SER A 243 -4.09 3.84 -0.65
C SER A 243 -5.28 4.64 -1.18
N PRO A 244 -6.47 4.02 -1.39
CA PRO A 244 -7.59 4.69 -2.03
C PRO A 244 -7.73 6.09 -1.46
N SER A 245 -7.55 7.10 -2.31
CA SER A 245 -7.65 8.50 -1.89
C SER A 245 -9.02 8.66 -1.24
N PRO A 246 -9.13 9.27 -0.05
CA PRO A 246 -10.43 9.57 0.54
C PRO A 246 -11.24 10.32 -0.51
N ARG A 247 -12.46 9.84 -0.80
CA ARG A 247 -13.35 10.49 -1.76
C ARG A 247 -13.57 11.93 -1.29
N ARG A 248 -13.79 12.86 -2.23
CA ARG A 248 -13.86 14.32 -1.97
C ARG A 248 -14.87 14.72 -0.87
N ASP A 249 -15.79 13.85 -0.49
CA ASP A 249 -16.75 14.08 0.60
C ASP A 249 -16.12 14.09 2.01
N ASP A 250 -14.93 13.51 2.19
CA ASP A 250 -14.25 13.49 3.50
C ASP A 250 -13.63 14.83 3.91
N ARG A 251 -13.53 15.82 3.01
CA ARG A 251 -12.87 17.11 3.30
C ARG A 251 -13.79 18.18 3.90
N ARG A 252 -15.11 17.97 3.90
CA ARG A 252 -16.04 19.00 4.40
C ARG A 252 -16.20 19.00 5.93
N TYR A 253 -15.84 17.91 6.63
CA TYR A 253 -16.08 17.80 8.07
C TYR A 253 -14.93 18.28 8.97
N ASP A 254 -13.69 18.32 8.48
CA ASP A 254 -12.53 18.76 9.29
C ASP A 254 -12.52 20.29 9.56
N ARG A 255 -13.34 21.07 8.86
CA ARG A 255 -13.41 22.53 9.07
C ARG A 255 -14.27 22.92 10.26
N ASP A 256 -15.26 22.11 10.64
CA ASP A 256 -16.21 22.46 11.71
C ASP A 256 -15.69 22.12 13.11
N GLU A 257 -14.75 21.18 13.24
CA GLU A 257 -14.19 20.81 14.55
C GLU A 257 -13.16 21.82 15.08
N ARG A 258 -12.58 22.66 14.20
CA ARG A 258 -11.69 23.77 14.59
C ARG A 258 -12.38 25.03 15.11
N ARG A 259 -13.73 25.11 15.03
CA ARG A 259 -14.50 26.28 15.48
C ARG A 259 -15.14 26.10 16.86
N ARG A 260 -14.91 24.96 17.54
CA ARG A 260 -15.47 24.65 18.87
C ARG A 260 -14.42 24.58 19.98
N ARG A 261 -13.31 25.32 19.84
CA ARG A 261 -12.39 25.62 20.94
C ARG A 261 -12.30 27.11 21.13
#